data_AF-A0A0F7ZPD3-F1
#
_entry.id   AF-A0A0F7ZPD3-F1
#
_cell.length_a   1.000
_cell.length_b   1.000
_cell.length_c   1.000
_cell.angle_alpha   90.00
_cell.angle_beta   90.00
_cell.angle_gamma   90.00
#
_symmetry.space_group_name_H-M   'P 1'
#
loop_
_entity.id
_entity.type
_entity.pdbx_description
1 polymer ?
#
loop_
_entity_poly.entity_id
_entity_poly.type
_entity_poly.pdbx_seq_one_letter_code
_entity_poly.pdbx_strand_id
1 'polypeptide(L)'
;MYRKEARILEARVQKALAFIKENSTAKVSTVARQFEVPRGRLRNRLNGRPSETDRPPTNMKLSKPEEDALCRYIDRLDAMNLAVRKEFIVEAANLILQERSSKAIQSNPPTVGIHWIDRFVKRRKYRLMSQKQLDSNRQVAEDIPTVIEWYKKLHDIIQSEGIVADDIWNMDETGFRIGVGKDQLVVTKRKKAHYFGTPGNRESATAIECISAGGRVLPAFLVLCGIHHQARWYEVMKDHPDVRIAMSPTGYSNDEICFEWIYHFDEHSKKTTKGTKRLLLLDGFGSHHTYPFIQYCDRHGIIPFSLPPHLTHLLQPLDVVVFQPLKHYHVKAVDLVVRDGCIDITKLEFLGFIQDVRKQAFRQSTILSSFRKTGIVPLNREVVLAVMRARKPRTPTPEPAFSSPFSTPVTLRQMHRAATQLEDQFTMAEECNDGSMLLQKDFLASMGQFIRGAISNSTELIQTKKDLSRTQLAEKTRRQRRAMKNTSLQSGGVLTVAQGRQMAARKADIELRKAQRKVEVTQTRYDNALKKWYLEAAKKARSMRIAGQMGEMLVYSEKGGCRALRRVGR
;
A
#
# COMPACT_ATOMS: atom_id res chain seq x y z
N MET A 1 -33.27 42.78 -14.21
CA MET A 1 -33.78 43.83 -15.12
C MET A 1 -32.65 44.61 -15.81
N TYR A 2 -31.73 45.25 -15.08
CA TYR A 2 -30.65 46.10 -15.60
C TYR A 2 -29.88 45.62 -16.85
N ARG A 3 -29.54 44.32 -16.98
CA ARG A 3 -28.78 43.82 -18.15
C ARG A 3 -29.59 43.74 -19.46
N LYS A 4 -30.92 43.62 -19.38
CA LYS A 4 -31.79 43.49 -20.55
C LYS A 4 -32.02 44.86 -21.19
N GLU A 5 -32.26 45.87 -20.36
CA GLU A 5 -32.35 47.28 -20.76
C GLU A 5 -31.02 47.80 -21.33
N ALA A 6 -29.89 47.44 -20.72
CA ALA A 6 -28.57 47.81 -21.23
C ALA A 6 -28.30 47.27 -22.65
N ARG A 7 -28.72 46.03 -22.95
CA ARG A 7 -28.61 45.44 -24.29
C ARG A 7 -29.50 46.11 -25.33
N ILE A 8 -30.73 46.45 -24.96
CA ILE A 8 -31.68 47.15 -25.84
C ILE A 8 -31.14 48.55 -26.17
N LEU A 9 -30.61 49.25 -25.18
CA LEU A 9 -30.00 50.56 -25.35
C LEU A 9 -28.74 50.50 -26.21
N GLU A 10 -27.91 49.46 -26.07
CA GLU A 10 -26.74 49.25 -26.90
C GLU A 10 -27.10 48.97 -28.37
N ALA A 11 -28.15 48.19 -28.64
CA ALA A 11 -28.65 47.95 -29.99
C ALA A 11 -29.14 49.25 -30.67
N ARG A 12 -29.79 50.14 -29.91
CA ARG A 12 -30.19 51.47 -30.40
C ARG A 12 -28.99 52.35 -30.73
N VAL A 13 -27.93 52.28 -29.93
CA VAL A 13 -26.67 53.00 -30.19
C VAL A 13 -25.99 52.53 -31.47
N GLN A 14 -25.98 51.21 -31.74
CA GLN A 14 -25.42 50.69 -33.00
C GLN A 14 -26.22 51.14 -34.24
N LYS A 15 -27.55 51.16 -34.15
CA LYS A 15 -28.41 51.70 -35.22
C LYS A 15 -28.16 53.20 -35.46
N ALA A 16 -28.00 53.98 -34.38
CA ALA A 16 -27.67 55.41 -34.48
C ALA A 16 -26.30 55.66 -35.13
N LEU A 17 -25.30 54.79 -34.87
CA LEU A 17 -23.98 54.88 -35.51
C LEU A 17 -24.04 54.54 -36.99
N ALA A 18 -24.80 53.51 -37.38
CA ALA A 18 -25.02 53.17 -38.79
C ALA A 18 -25.68 54.33 -39.55
N PHE A 19 -26.70 54.95 -38.95
CA PHE A 19 -27.38 56.12 -39.53
C PHE A 19 -26.45 57.33 -39.72
N ILE A 20 -25.56 57.62 -38.76
CA ILE A 20 -24.54 58.69 -38.90
C ILE A 20 -23.52 58.38 -39.98
N LYS A 21 -23.18 57.10 -40.16
CA LYS A 21 -22.26 56.65 -41.21
C LYS A 21 -22.86 56.82 -42.61
N GLU A 22 -24.17 56.60 -42.74
CA GLU A 22 -24.93 56.82 -43.99
C GLU A 22 -25.29 58.29 -44.24
N ASN A 23 -25.37 59.11 -43.18
CA ASN A 23 -25.77 60.53 -43.24
C ASN A 23 -24.72 61.41 -42.54
N SER A 24 -23.57 61.62 -43.18
CA SER A 24 -22.39 62.29 -42.62
C SER A 24 -22.59 63.74 -42.17
N THR A 25 -23.64 64.41 -42.65
CA THR A 25 -24.00 65.79 -42.27
C THR A 25 -24.96 65.88 -41.08
N ALA A 26 -25.46 64.75 -40.58
CA ALA A 26 -26.45 64.72 -39.50
C ALA A 26 -25.82 65.13 -38.14
N LYS A 27 -26.45 66.10 -37.46
CA LYS A 27 -26.02 66.53 -36.12
C LYS A 27 -26.23 65.40 -35.10
N VAL A 28 -25.19 65.05 -34.36
CA VAL A 28 -25.20 63.97 -33.33
C VAL A 28 -26.32 64.14 -32.29
N SER A 29 -26.71 65.38 -31.96
CA SER A 29 -27.82 65.66 -31.05
C SER A 29 -29.18 65.24 -31.61
N THR A 30 -29.39 65.43 -32.92
CA THR A 30 -30.63 65.09 -33.61
C THR A 30 -30.78 63.58 -33.73
N VAL A 31 -29.69 62.90 -34.10
CA VAL A 31 -29.65 61.43 -34.18
C VAL A 31 -29.84 60.80 -32.79
N ALA A 32 -29.19 61.35 -31.76
CA ALA A 32 -29.36 60.86 -30.39
C ALA A 32 -30.83 60.89 -29.94
N ARG A 33 -31.57 61.95 -30.30
CA ARG A 33 -33.00 62.08 -30.01
C ARG A 33 -33.85 61.11 -30.85
N GLN A 34 -33.55 60.98 -32.15
CA GLN A 34 -34.28 60.11 -33.08
C GLN A 34 -34.19 58.62 -32.69
N PHE A 35 -33.03 58.17 -32.20
CA PHE A 35 -32.82 56.78 -31.80
C PHE A 35 -33.02 56.53 -30.30
N GLU A 36 -33.50 57.54 -29.55
CA GLU A 36 -33.71 57.48 -28.10
C GLU A 36 -32.48 57.00 -27.32
N VAL A 37 -31.30 57.57 -27.64
CA VAL A 37 -30.04 57.26 -26.98
C VAL A 37 -29.43 58.50 -26.31
N PRO A 38 -28.81 58.39 -25.13
CA PRO A 38 -28.12 59.51 -24.50
C PRO A 38 -27.01 60.06 -25.41
N ARG A 39 -27.05 61.36 -25.72
CA ARG A 39 -26.09 62.06 -26.60
C ARG A 39 -24.64 61.79 -26.20
N GLY A 40 -24.33 61.81 -24.90
CA GLY A 40 -22.98 61.54 -24.39
C GLY A 40 -22.49 60.13 -24.71
N ARG A 41 -23.38 59.12 -24.66
CA ARG A 41 -23.07 57.73 -24.97
C ARG A 41 -22.83 57.53 -26.48
N LEU A 42 -23.65 58.16 -27.33
CA LEU A 42 -23.45 58.13 -28.79
C LEU A 42 -22.14 58.84 -29.21
N ARG A 43 -21.84 60.00 -28.62
CA ARG A 43 -20.58 60.73 -28.88
C ARG A 43 -19.34 59.93 -28.44
N ASN A 44 -19.39 59.31 -27.27
CA ASN A 44 -18.31 58.45 -26.81
C ASN A 44 -18.04 57.28 -27.77
N ARG A 45 -19.08 56.76 -28.43
CA ARG A 45 -18.96 55.67 -29.41
C ARG A 45 -18.41 56.10 -30.74
N LEU A 46 -18.81 57.27 -31.23
CA LEU A 46 -18.18 57.89 -32.40
C LEU A 46 -16.68 58.12 -32.17
N ASN A 47 -16.30 58.51 -30.95
CA ASN A 47 -14.90 58.71 -30.55
C ASN A 47 -14.16 57.39 -30.19
N GLY A 48 -14.69 56.24 -30.60
CA GLY A 48 -14.01 54.94 -30.47
C GLY A 48 -14.02 54.31 -29.07
N ARG A 49 -14.77 54.84 -28.08
CA ARG A 49 -14.88 54.20 -26.75
C ARG A 49 -15.88 53.04 -26.79
N PRO A 50 -15.47 51.79 -26.52
CA PRO A 50 -16.35 50.62 -26.65
C PRO A 50 -17.43 50.51 -25.56
N SER A 51 -18.35 49.56 -25.78
CA SER A 51 -19.12 48.80 -24.80
C SER A 51 -18.69 48.95 -23.35
N GLU A 52 -19.53 49.35 -22.40
CA GLU A 52 -19.31 48.82 -21.06
C GLU A 52 -19.45 47.28 -21.06
N THR A 53 -20.28 46.73 -21.96
CA THR A 53 -20.37 45.27 -22.20
C THR A 53 -19.23 44.69 -23.04
N ASP A 54 -18.56 45.51 -23.86
CA ASP A 54 -17.48 45.05 -24.76
C ASP A 54 -16.08 45.40 -24.23
N ARG A 55 -16.00 46.10 -23.09
CA ARG A 55 -14.73 46.31 -22.40
C ARG A 55 -14.18 44.95 -21.93
N PRO A 56 -12.92 44.61 -22.24
CA PRO A 56 -12.28 43.46 -21.63
C PRO A 56 -12.30 43.64 -20.11
N PRO A 57 -12.49 42.56 -19.32
CA PRO A 57 -12.54 42.68 -17.87
C PRO A 57 -11.22 43.25 -17.35
N THR A 58 -11.27 44.39 -16.67
CA THR A 58 -10.08 45.16 -16.28
C THR A 58 -9.17 44.42 -15.28
N ASN A 59 -9.70 43.41 -14.58
CA ASN A 59 -9.02 42.69 -13.50
C ASN A 59 -8.90 41.18 -13.75
N MET A 60 -8.41 40.76 -14.92
CA MET A 60 -8.03 39.36 -15.14
C MET A 60 -6.64 39.10 -14.55
N LYS A 61 -6.55 38.21 -13.54
CA LYS A 61 -5.25 37.85 -12.94
C LYS A 61 -4.36 37.05 -13.91
N LEU A 62 -4.97 36.26 -14.79
CA LEU A 62 -4.31 35.52 -15.86
C LEU A 62 -4.50 36.23 -17.21
N SER A 63 -3.47 36.21 -18.03
CA SER A 63 -3.51 36.69 -19.41
C SER A 63 -4.28 35.72 -20.30
N LYS A 64 -4.70 36.17 -21.49
CA LYS A 64 -5.42 35.32 -22.45
C LYS A 64 -4.61 34.07 -22.86
N PRO A 65 -3.29 34.17 -23.19
CA PRO A 65 -2.47 32.99 -23.47
C PRO A 65 -2.34 32.02 -22.29
N GLU A 66 -2.24 32.52 -21.06
CA GLU A 66 -2.18 31.69 -19.84
C GLU A 66 -3.49 30.92 -19.63
N GLU A 67 -4.64 31.57 -19.82
CA GLU A 67 -5.93 30.88 -19.78
C GLU A 67 -6.09 29.87 -20.92
N ASP A 68 -5.60 30.18 -22.12
CA ASP A 68 -5.66 29.25 -23.26
C ASP A 68 -4.76 28.02 -23.01
N ALA A 69 -3.60 28.21 -22.37
CA ALA A 69 -2.76 27.11 -21.91
C ALA A 69 -3.46 26.25 -20.84
N LEU A 70 -4.19 26.87 -19.91
CA LEU A 70 -4.97 26.16 -18.91
C LEU A 70 -6.13 25.35 -19.52
N CYS A 71 -6.77 25.87 -20.58
CA CYS A 71 -7.77 25.12 -21.34
C CYS A 71 -7.16 23.87 -21.99
N ARG A 72 -6.03 24.03 -22.71
CA ARG A 72 -5.30 22.89 -23.30
C ARG A 72 -4.90 21.85 -22.26
N TYR A 73 -4.51 22.30 -21.07
CA TYR A 73 -4.17 21.41 -19.96
C TYR A 73 -5.38 20.59 -19.49
N ILE A 74 -6.54 21.22 -19.30
CA ILE A 74 -7.79 20.51 -18.95
C ILE A 74 -8.17 19.51 -20.03
N ASP A 75 -8.14 19.91 -21.31
CA ASP A 75 -8.51 19.06 -22.44
C ASP A 75 -7.57 17.83 -22.54
N ARG A 76 -6.27 18.02 -22.27
CA ARG A 76 -5.30 16.92 -22.22
C ARG A 76 -5.62 15.92 -21.10
N LEU A 77 -6.00 16.39 -19.92
CA LEU A 77 -6.36 15.51 -18.80
C LEU A 77 -7.64 14.73 -19.08
N ASP A 78 -8.63 15.33 -19.75
CA ASP A 78 -9.83 14.64 -20.21
C ASP A 78 -9.54 13.57 -21.28
N ALA A 79 -8.55 13.84 -22.16
CA ALA A 79 -8.05 12.85 -23.12
C ALA A 79 -7.37 11.65 -22.43
N MET A 80 -6.71 11.88 -21.29
CA MET A 80 -6.17 10.83 -20.39
C MET A 80 -7.24 10.17 -19.51
N ASN A 81 -8.51 10.51 -19.72
CA ASN A 81 -9.66 10.04 -18.95
C ASN A 81 -9.61 10.42 -17.45
N LEU A 82 -8.86 11.48 -17.09
CA LEU A 82 -8.71 11.96 -15.72
C LEU A 82 -9.78 12.99 -15.38
N ALA A 83 -10.53 12.76 -14.31
CA ALA A 83 -11.54 13.70 -13.83
C ALA A 83 -10.89 14.87 -13.06
N VAL A 84 -10.90 16.07 -13.65
CA VAL A 84 -10.25 17.25 -13.06
C VAL A 84 -11.17 17.99 -12.09
N ARG A 85 -10.74 18.14 -10.83
CA ARG A 85 -11.48 18.88 -9.78
C ARG A 85 -11.25 20.40 -9.88
N LYS A 86 -12.14 21.20 -9.27
CA LYS A 86 -12.03 22.68 -9.30
C LYS A 86 -10.75 23.16 -8.62
N GLU A 87 -10.41 22.54 -7.50
CA GLU A 87 -9.27 22.88 -6.65
C GLU A 87 -7.97 22.75 -7.44
N PHE A 88 -7.87 21.74 -8.29
CA PHE A 88 -6.74 21.48 -9.17
C PHE A 88 -6.54 22.58 -10.22
N ILE A 89 -7.62 23.06 -10.83
CA ILE A 89 -7.57 24.15 -11.82
C ILE A 89 -7.16 25.46 -11.12
N VAL A 90 -7.63 25.67 -9.88
CA VAL A 90 -7.22 26.80 -9.03
C VAL A 90 -5.74 26.72 -8.68
N GLU A 91 -5.23 25.53 -8.32
CA GLU A 91 -3.82 25.29 -8.02
C GLU A 91 -2.93 25.55 -9.24
N ALA A 92 -3.29 24.99 -10.41
CA ALA A 92 -2.58 25.24 -11.67
C ALA A 92 -2.57 26.74 -12.04
N ALA A 93 -3.68 27.45 -11.83
CA ALA A 93 -3.76 28.89 -12.03
C ALA A 93 -2.85 29.67 -11.07
N ASN A 94 -2.82 29.30 -9.79
CA ASN A 94 -1.96 29.93 -8.78
C ASN A 94 -0.48 29.71 -9.08
N LEU A 95 -0.10 28.54 -9.61
CA LEU A 95 1.27 28.26 -10.01
C LEU A 95 1.73 29.14 -11.16
N ILE A 96 0.90 29.35 -12.19
CA ILE A 96 1.21 30.30 -13.26
C ILE A 96 1.48 31.70 -12.69
N LEU A 97 0.69 32.13 -11.71
CA LEU A 97 0.88 33.42 -11.05
C LEU A 97 2.18 33.46 -10.21
N GLN A 98 2.48 32.37 -9.50
CA GLN A 98 3.69 32.24 -8.68
C GLN A 98 4.96 32.24 -9.54
N GLU A 99 5.01 31.44 -10.62
CA GLU A 99 6.14 31.37 -11.55
C GLU A 99 6.37 32.71 -12.27
N ARG A 100 5.31 33.47 -12.53
CA ARG A 100 5.41 34.82 -13.10
C ARG A 100 5.87 35.88 -12.09
N SER A 101 5.78 35.61 -10.79
CA SER A 101 6.11 36.58 -9.74
C SER A 101 7.62 36.80 -9.64
N SER A 102 8.05 38.06 -9.49
CA SER A 102 9.45 38.39 -9.22
C SER A 102 9.91 37.81 -7.87
N LYS A 103 11.21 37.54 -7.70
CA LYS A 103 11.78 36.95 -6.46
C LYS A 103 11.39 37.71 -5.17
N ALA A 104 11.13 39.02 -5.26
CA ALA A 104 10.68 39.84 -4.12
C ALA A 104 9.22 39.61 -3.70
N ILE A 105 8.36 39.10 -4.60
CA ILE A 105 6.92 38.87 -4.41
C ILE A 105 6.63 37.38 -4.14
N GLN A 106 7.59 36.48 -4.37
CA GLN A 106 7.44 35.03 -4.12
C GLN A 106 7.24 34.67 -2.64
N SER A 107 7.54 35.57 -1.71
CA SER A 107 7.20 35.40 -0.29
C SER A 107 5.69 35.49 -0.01
N ASN A 108 4.92 36.15 -0.89
CA ASN A 108 3.46 36.19 -0.83
C ASN A 108 2.85 36.39 -2.26
N PRO A 109 2.85 35.33 -3.10
CA PRO A 109 2.46 35.43 -4.49
C PRO A 109 0.95 35.72 -4.65
N PRO A 110 0.55 36.45 -5.70
CA PRO A 110 -0.85 36.73 -5.97
C PRO A 110 -1.61 35.43 -6.31
N THR A 111 -2.69 35.14 -5.57
CA THR A 111 -3.54 33.97 -5.81
C THR A 111 -4.86 34.34 -6.50
N VAL A 112 -5.49 33.41 -7.21
CA VAL A 112 -6.84 33.61 -7.75
C VAL A 112 -7.87 33.68 -6.61
N GLY A 113 -8.90 34.51 -6.77
CA GLY A 113 -9.97 34.62 -5.78
C GLY A 113 -10.90 33.40 -5.79
N ILE A 114 -11.63 33.17 -4.69
CA ILE A 114 -12.51 32.00 -4.47
C ILE A 114 -13.51 31.80 -5.63
N HIS A 115 -14.11 32.88 -6.16
CA HIS A 115 -15.06 32.82 -7.28
C HIS A 115 -14.41 32.90 -8.67
N TRP A 116 -13.10 32.81 -8.77
CA TRP A 116 -12.42 32.86 -10.07
C TRP A 116 -12.76 31.62 -10.92
N ILE A 117 -12.78 30.42 -10.31
CA ILE A 117 -13.02 29.17 -11.02
C ILE A 117 -14.42 29.12 -11.66
N ASP A 118 -15.46 29.52 -10.93
CA ASP A 118 -16.83 29.53 -11.46
C ASP A 118 -16.97 30.50 -12.64
N ARG A 119 -16.27 31.65 -12.57
CA ARG A 119 -16.22 32.62 -13.67
C ARG A 119 -15.40 32.11 -14.85
N PHE A 120 -14.30 31.40 -14.61
CA PHE A 120 -13.47 30.78 -15.64
C PHE A 120 -14.25 29.72 -16.42
N VAL A 121 -14.86 28.76 -15.71
CA VAL A 121 -15.70 27.69 -16.30
C VAL A 121 -16.81 28.28 -17.17
N LYS A 122 -17.55 29.26 -16.64
CA LYS A 122 -18.64 29.92 -17.38
C LYS A 122 -18.14 30.68 -18.62
N ARG A 123 -17.00 31.37 -18.52
CA ARG A 123 -16.40 32.13 -19.63
C ARG A 123 -15.88 31.22 -20.74
N ARG A 124 -15.24 30.11 -20.38
CA ARG A 124 -14.63 29.14 -21.31
C ARG A 124 -15.59 28.03 -21.76
N LYS A 125 -16.85 28.06 -21.31
CA LYS A 125 -17.93 27.13 -21.66
C LYS A 125 -17.69 25.67 -21.25
N TYR A 126 -16.85 25.45 -20.24
CA TYR A 126 -16.75 24.14 -19.59
C TYR A 126 -18.00 23.83 -18.76
N ARG A 127 -18.28 22.55 -18.54
CA ARG A 127 -19.40 22.10 -17.71
C ARG A 127 -18.89 21.51 -16.41
N LEU A 128 -19.49 21.93 -15.29
CA LEU A 128 -19.29 21.28 -14.01
C LEU A 128 -20.27 20.14 -13.89
N MET A 129 -19.75 18.92 -13.94
CA MET A 129 -20.54 17.72 -13.72
C MET A 129 -20.27 17.24 -12.29
N SER A 130 -21.33 16.97 -11.53
CA SER A 130 -21.16 16.38 -10.20
C SER A 130 -20.66 14.95 -10.38
N GLN A 131 -19.51 14.63 -9.77
CA GLN A 131 -19.08 13.25 -9.60
C GLN A 131 -20.05 12.61 -8.60
N LYS A 132 -21.02 11.85 -9.11
CA LYS A 132 -21.93 11.11 -8.23
C LYS A 132 -21.17 9.90 -7.69
N GLN A 133 -20.97 9.82 -6.38
CA GLN A 133 -20.75 8.53 -5.73
C GLN A 133 -22.01 7.72 -5.92
N LEU A 134 -22.02 6.82 -6.90
CA LEU A 134 -23.12 5.88 -7.08
C LEU A 134 -22.86 4.66 -6.21
N ASP A 135 -23.86 4.32 -5.42
CA ASP A 135 -23.82 3.22 -4.47
C ASP A 135 -23.48 1.89 -5.15
N SER A 136 -22.81 1.02 -4.40
CA SER A 136 -22.32 -0.31 -4.79
C SER A 136 -23.39 -1.28 -5.33
N ASN A 137 -24.67 -0.93 -5.18
CA ASN A 137 -25.80 -1.68 -5.69
C ASN A 137 -26.35 -1.04 -6.97
N ARG A 138 -25.88 -1.50 -8.14
CA ARG A 138 -26.72 -2.07 -9.22
C ARG A 138 -25.96 -2.20 -10.53
N GLN A 139 -26.20 -3.35 -11.15
CA GLN A 139 -25.81 -3.82 -12.49
C GLN A 139 -26.33 -2.94 -13.66
N VAL A 140 -26.53 -1.64 -13.46
CA VAL A 140 -27.20 -0.73 -14.41
C VAL A 140 -26.22 0.28 -15.02
N ALA A 141 -24.94 0.28 -14.62
CA ALA A 141 -23.89 1.12 -15.22
C ALA A 141 -22.97 0.36 -16.20
N GLU A 142 -23.38 -0.83 -16.65
CA GLU A 142 -22.73 -1.57 -17.75
C GLU A 142 -23.08 -0.93 -19.12
N ASP A 143 -22.83 0.38 -19.25
CA ASP A 143 -23.02 1.12 -20.50
C ASP A 143 -21.95 0.68 -21.50
N ILE A 144 -22.32 -0.28 -22.35
CA ILE A 144 -21.51 -0.78 -23.47
C ILE A 144 -20.86 0.39 -24.25
N PRO A 145 -21.57 1.48 -24.60
CA PRO A 145 -20.98 2.70 -25.17
C PRO A 145 -19.81 3.27 -24.38
N THR A 146 -19.94 3.43 -23.05
CA THR A 146 -18.86 3.92 -22.18
C THR A 146 -17.62 3.01 -22.24
N VAL A 147 -17.80 1.68 -22.23
CA VAL A 147 -16.68 0.73 -22.37
C VAL A 147 -16.03 0.86 -23.74
N ILE A 148 -16.83 0.93 -24.81
CA ILE A 148 -16.35 1.10 -26.19
C ILE A 148 -15.52 2.38 -26.34
N GLU A 149 -16.01 3.50 -25.81
CA GLU A 149 -15.32 4.78 -25.88
C GLU A 149 -14.03 4.77 -25.05
N TRP A 150 -14.02 4.13 -23.88
CA TRP A 150 -12.81 3.98 -23.08
C TRP A 150 -11.72 3.20 -23.81
N TYR A 151 -12.07 2.06 -24.44
CA TYR A 151 -11.12 1.30 -25.25
C TYR A 151 -10.59 2.09 -26.45
N LYS A 152 -11.43 2.93 -27.06
CA LYS A 152 -11.03 3.80 -28.15
C LYS A 152 -10.01 4.84 -27.67
N LYS A 153 -10.28 5.54 -26.57
CA LYS A 153 -9.31 6.47 -25.96
C LYS A 153 -8.00 5.77 -25.58
N LEU A 154 -8.09 4.56 -25.03
CA LEU A 154 -6.92 3.75 -24.68
C LEU A 154 -6.10 3.36 -25.92
N HIS A 155 -6.75 2.95 -27.00
CA HIS A 155 -6.08 2.70 -28.27
C HIS A 155 -5.36 3.94 -28.79
N ASP A 156 -6.06 5.07 -28.82
CA ASP A 156 -5.54 6.32 -29.37
C ASP A 156 -4.33 6.83 -28.58
N ILE A 157 -4.33 6.68 -27.24
CA ILE A 157 -3.18 7.09 -26.42
C ILE A 157 -1.98 6.14 -26.58
N ILE A 158 -2.23 4.82 -26.66
CA ILE A 158 -1.17 3.84 -26.90
C ILE A 158 -0.47 4.12 -28.23
N GLN A 159 -1.25 4.41 -29.29
CA GLN A 159 -0.72 4.70 -30.62
C GLN A 159 -0.01 6.06 -30.70
N SER A 160 -0.65 7.14 -30.22
CA SER A 160 -0.09 8.50 -30.33
C SER A 160 1.17 8.70 -29.50
N GLU A 161 1.29 7.99 -28.38
CA GLU A 161 2.42 8.10 -27.46
C GLU A 161 3.47 6.99 -27.65
N GLY A 162 3.25 6.06 -28.58
CA GLY A 162 4.18 4.97 -28.89
C GLY A 162 4.41 4.01 -27.72
N ILE A 163 3.36 3.71 -26.93
CA ILE A 163 3.47 2.86 -25.74
C ILE A 163 3.61 1.40 -26.15
N VAL A 164 4.70 0.76 -25.70
CA VAL A 164 4.91 -0.68 -25.89
C VAL A 164 4.13 -1.45 -24.82
N ALA A 165 3.62 -2.64 -25.16
CA ALA A 165 2.83 -3.47 -24.25
C ALA A 165 3.52 -3.70 -22.89
N ASP A 166 4.83 -3.97 -22.88
CA ASP A 166 5.61 -4.18 -21.65
C ASP A 166 5.60 -2.97 -20.68
N ASP A 167 5.35 -1.76 -21.21
CA ASP A 167 5.31 -0.50 -20.49
C ASP A 167 3.88 -0.03 -20.15
N ILE A 168 2.89 -0.90 -20.32
CA ILE A 168 1.54 -0.72 -19.79
C ILE A 168 1.50 -1.33 -18.39
N TRP A 169 1.23 -0.49 -17.40
CA TRP A 169 1.17 -0.84 -15.99
C TRP A 169 -0.25 -0.68 -15.46
N ASN A 170 -0.65 -1.54 -14.53
CA ASN A 170 -1.89 -1.40 -13.77
C ASN A 170 -1.57 -1.32 -12.28
N MET A 171 -2.12 -0.31 -11.60
CA MET A 171 -2.02 -0.09 -10.16
C MET A 171 -3.40 -0.19 -9.53
N ASP A 172 -3.45 -0.81 -8.36
CA ASP A 172 -4.66 -0.84 -7.53
C ASP A 172 -4.32 -1.10 -6.06
N GLU A 173 -5.27 -0.78 -5.18
CA GLU A 173 -5.17 -0.98 -3.74
C GLU A 173 -6.01 -2.17 -3.27
N THR A 174 -5.48 -2.97 -2.35
CA THR A 174 -6.25 -4.02 -1.68
C THR A 174 -6.04 -3.99 -0.17
N GLY A 175 -7.16 -4.02 0.56
CA GLY A 175 -7.17 -4.11 2.01
C GLY A 175 -7.01 -5.55 2.52
N PHE A 176 -6.25 -5.69 3.59
CA PHE A 176 -6.11 -6.89 4.41
C PHE A 176 -6.62 -6.63 5.82
N ARG A 177 -7.26 -7.64 6.42
CA ARG A 177 -7.60 -7.64 7.85
C ARG A 177 -6.64 -8.57 8.55
N ILE A 178 -5.73 -8.01 9.34
CA ILE A 178 -4.57 -8.73 9.89
C ILE A 178 -4.97 -9.93 10.77
N GLY A 179 -6.05 -9.82 11.55
CA GLY A 179 -6.48 -10.89 12.48
C GLY A 179 -7.81 -11.57 12.16
N VAL A 180 -8.43 -11.32 11.00
CA VAL A 180 -9.73 -11.93 10.67
C VAL A 180 -9.55 -13.05 9.64
N GLY A 181 -9.50 -14.29 10.13
CA GLY A 181 -9.73 -15.47 9.29
C GLY A 181 -11.19 -15.54 8.83
N LYS A 182 -11.44 -16.16 7.68
CA LYS A 182 -12.82 -16.47 7.23
C LYS A 182 -13.30 -17.75 7.89
N ASP A 183 -14.61 -17.90 8.04
CA ASP A 183 -15.22 -19.19 8.41
C ASP A 183 -14.78 -20.27 7.43
N GLN A 184 -14.36 -21.41 7.96
CA GLN A 184 -13.86 -22.54 7.17
C GLN A 184 -14.71 -23.77 7.40
N LEU A 185 -14.90 -24.54 6.33
CA LEU A 185 -15.41 -25.90 6.45
C LEU A 185 -14.30 -26.76 7.06
N VAL A 186 -14.52 -27.22 8.29
CA VAL A 186 -13.66 -28.20 8.94
C VAL A 186 -14.21 -29.60 8.71
N VAL A 187 -13.34 -30.53 8.33
CA VAL A 187 -13.68 -31.94 8.28
C VAL A 187 -13.65 -32.47 9.71
N THR A 188 -14.83 -32.74 10.28
CA THR A 188 -14.95 -33.23 11.66
C THR A 188 -16.14 -34.18 11.80
N LYS A 189 -16.02 -35.20 12.66
CA LYS A 189 -17.14 -36.08 13.04
C LYS A 189 -18.06 -35.45 14.11
N ARG A 190 -17.72 -34.24 14.60
CA ARG A 190 -18.49 -33.54 15.63
C ARG A 190 -19.81 -33.01 15.04
N LYS A 191 -20.91 -33.20 15.77
CA LYS A 191 -22.24 -32.67 15.39
C LYS A 191 -22.38 -31.15 15.58
N LYS A 192 -21.46 -30.52 16.31
CA LYS A 192 -21.45 -29.08 16.58
C LYS A 192 -20.26 -28.43 15.88
N ALA A 193 -20.46 -27.20 15.42
CA ALA A 193 -19.42 -26.37 14.81
C ALA A 193 -18.23 -26.22 15.77
N HIS A 194 -17.02 -26.32 15.23
CA HIS A 194 -15.81 -26.02 15.97
C HIS A 194 -15.54 -24.52 15.88
N TYR A 195 -15.55 -23.82 17.02
CA TYR A 195 -15.17 -22.41 17.08
C TYR A 195 -13.66 -22.34 17.31
N PHE A 196 -12.92 -21.79 16.35
CA PHE A 196 -11.55 -21.33 16.63
C PHE A 196 -11.65 -19.97 17.31
N GLY A 197 -10.79 -19.69 18.30
CA GLY A 197 -10.64 -18.35 18.83
C GLY A 197 -10.13 -17.44 17.71
N THR A 198 -10.98 -16.60 17.15
CA THR A 198 -10.55 -15.62 16.15
C THR A 198 -9.66 -14.60 16.85
N PRO A 199 -8.46 -14.29 16.33
CA PRO A 199 -7.66 -13.19 16.84
C PRO A 199 -8.52 -11.92 16.87
N GLY A 200 -8.66 -11.27 18.03
CA GLY A 200 -9.50 -10.08 18.19
C GLY A 200 -9.01 -8.86 17.41
N ASN A 201 -7.82 -8.95 16.80
CA ASN A 201 -7.17 -7.86 16.09
C ASN A 201 -7.83 -7.57 14.73
N ARG A 202 -8.59 -6.48 14.66
CA ARG A 202 -9.25 -6.00 13.42
C ARG A 202 -8.44 -4.93 12.69
N GLU A 203 -7.15 -4.78 12.99
CA GLU A 203 -6.29 -3.82 12.30
C GLU A 203 -6.29 -4.05 10.79
N SER A 204 -6.47 -2.94 10.05
CA SER A 204 -6.36 -2.87 8.60
C SER A 204 -4.91 -2.64 8.18
N ALA A 205 -4.52 -3.31 7.10
CA ALA A 205 -3.36 -2.98 6.29
C ALA A 205 -3.80 -2.86 4.83
N THR A 206 -3.21 -1.95 4.08
CA THR A 206 -3.49 -1.80 2.65
C THR A 206 -2.21 -2.10 1.88
N ALA A 207 -2.30 -2.87 0.80
CA ALA A 207 -1.20 -2.99 -0.15
C ALA A 207 -1.57 -2.26 -1.42
N ILE A 208 -0.68 -1.37 -1.86
CA ILE A 208 -0.73 -0.74 -3.17
C ILE A 208 0.15 -1.59 -4.08
N GLU A 209 -0.48 -2.26 -5.04
CA GLU A 209 0.15 -3.25 -5.91
C GLU A 209 0.20 -2.72 -7.34
N CYS A 210 1.25 -3.10 -8.08
CA CYS A 210 1.40 -2.65 -9.46
C CYS A 210 2.04 -3.74 -10.33
N ILE A 211 1.41 -4.02 -11.46
CA ILE A 211 1.82 -5.07 -12.41
C ILE A 211 1.94 -4.51 -13.83
N SER A 212 2.86 -5.05 -14.63
CA SER A 212 2.99 -4.69 -16.04
C SER A 212 2.36 -5.74 -16.96
N ALA A 213 1.94 -5.34 -18.16
CA ALA A 213 1.43 -6.29 -19.15
C ALA A 213 2.52 -7.20 -19.73
N GLY A 214 3.80 -6.88 -19.49
CA GLY A 214 4.94 -7.78 -19.70
C GLY A 214 5.11 -8.86 -18.62
N GLY A 215 4.22 -8.91 -17.62
CA GLY A 215 4.23 -9.94 -16.58
C GLY A 215 5.08 -9.61 -15.35
N ARG A 216 5.45 -8.34 -15.14
CA ARG A 216 6.24 -7.89 -13.98
C ARG A 216 5.34 -7.45 -12.84
N VAL A 217 5.87 -7.46 -11.63
CA VAL A 217 5.24 -6.89 -10.42
C VAL A 217 6.27 -6.03 -9.69
N LEU A 218 5.86 -4.86 -9.19
CA LEU A 218 6.72 -4.00 -8.39
C LEU A 218 6.92 -4.57 -6.97
N PRO A 219 7.96 -4.15 -6.23
CA PRO A 219 8.04 -4.40 -4.79
C PRO A 219 6.77 -3.91 -4.07
N ALA A 220 6.43 -4.51 -2.93
CA ALA A 220 5.20 -4.13 -2.23
C ALA A 220 5.31 -2.70 -1.68
N PHE A 221 4.21 -1.96 -1.76
CA PHE A 221 4.03 -0.73 -1.03
C PHE A 221 2.90 -0.94 -0.01
N LEU A 222 3.26 -1.06 1.27
CA LEU A 222 2.35 -1.44 2.35
C LEU A 222 2.01 -0.22 3.20
N VAL A 223 0.73 0.08 3.36
CA VAL A 223 0.21 1.10 4.27
C VAL A 223 -0.29 0.41 5.54
N LEU A 224 0.33 0.70 6.68
CA LEU A 224 -0.03 0.14 7.97
C LEU A 224 -0.75 1.18 8.83
N CYS A 225 -1.79 0.74 9.53
CA CYS A 225 -2.49 1.56 10.51
C CYS A 225 -1.56 1.95 11.67
N GLY A 226 -1.47 3.24 11.98
CA GLY A 226 -0.72 3.80 13.10
C GLY A 226 0.18 4.96 12.71
N ILE A 227 1.01 5.41 13.65
CA ILE A 227 1.88 6.58 13.48
C ILE A 227 3.38 6.25 13.58
N HIS A 228 3.77 5.11 14.16
CA HIS A 228 5.18 4.83 14.42
C HIS A 228 5.68 3.59 13.69
N HIS A 229 6.83 3.75 13.05
CA HIS A 229 7.62 2.67 12.46
C HIS A 229 8.33 1.86 13.55
N GLN A 230 8.17 0.53 13.56
CA GLN A 230 8.84 -0.35 14.53
C GLN A 230 10.04 -1.07 13.92
N ALA A 231 11.19 -1.07 14.61
CA ALA A 231 12.43 -1.68 14.11
C ALA A 231 12.27 -3.16 13.68
N ARG A 232 11.54 -3.94 14.48
CA ARG A 232 11.30 -5.38 14.22
C ARG A 232 10.54 -5.66 12.92
N TRP A 233 9.73 -4.74 12.41
CA TRP A 233 9.04 -4.91 11.13
C TRP A 233 10.02 -5.03 9.97
N TYR A 234 11.08 -4.22 10.02
CA TYR A 234 12.13 -4.17 9.01
C TYR A 234 13.07 -5.35 9.08
N GLU A 235 13.31 -5.89 10.28
CA GLU A 235 14.15 -7.08 10.44
C GLU A 235 13.43 -8.35 9.98
N VAL A 236 12.12 -8.46 10.22
CA VAL A 236 11.31 -9.57 9.67
C VAL A 236 11.26 -9.54 8.14
N MET A 237 11.34 -8.37 7.54
CA MET A 237 11.30 -8.16 6.09
C MET A 237 12.68 -8.08 5.43
N LYS A 238 13.77 -8.44 6.14
CA LYS A 238 15.16 -8.19 5.71
C LYS A 238 15.53 -8.68 4.31
N ASP A 239 14.87 -9.73 3.84
CA ASP A 239 15.11 -10.34 2.52
C ASP A 239 14.38 -9.59 1.37
N HIS A 240 13.69 -8.50 1.70
CA HIS A 240 12.88 -7.69 0.79
C HIS A 240 13.21 -6.18 0.96
N PRO A 241 14.44 -5.75 0.64
CA PRO A 241 14.94 -4.40 0.93
C PRO A 241 14.16 -3.27 0.26
N ASP A 242 13.59 -3.54 -0.92
CA ASP A 242 12.87 -2.58 -1.75
C ASP A 242 11.39 -2.39 -1.36
N VAL A 243 10.87 -3.22 -0.45
CA VAL A 243 9.50 -3.04 0.05
C VAL A 243 9.42 -1.72 0.81
N ARG A 244 8.37 -0.94 0.54
CA ARG A 244 8.09 0.30 1.27
C ARG A 244 6.96 0.08 2.27
N ILE A 245 7.12 0.64 3.47
CA ILE A 245 6.11 0.68 4.51
C ILE A 245 5.78 2.15 4.77
N ALA A 246 4.49 2.49 4.64
CA ALA A 246 3.94 3.79 4.94
C ALA A 246 3.08 3.71 6.21
N MET A 247 3.11 4.76 7.04
CA MET A 247 2.22 4.88 8.20
C MET A 247 1.03 5.77 7.85
N SER A 248 -0.17 5.31 8.20
CA SER A 248 -1.40 6.09 8.10
C SER A 248 -2.24 5.89 9.36
N PRO A 249 -2.77 6.95 10.00
CA PRO A 249 -3.63 6.79 11.18
C PRO A 249 -4.84 5.86 10.95
N THR A 250 -5.35 5.81 9.72
CA THR A 250 -6.52 5.00 9.35
C THR A 250 -6.16 3.68 8.67
N GLY A 251 -4.90 3.51 8.25
CA GLY A 251 -4.44 2.38 7.44
C GLY A 251 -4.84 2.46 5.96
N TYR A 252 -5.48 3.57 5.53
CA TYR A 252 -5.77 3.86 4.13
C TYR A 252 -4.76 4.83 3.53
N SER A 253 -4.67 4.81 2.20
CA SER A 253 -3.89 5.76 1.41
C SER A 253 -4.44 7.19 1.53
N ASN A 254 -3.59 8.18 1.25
CA ASN A 254 -3.93 9.60 1.20
C ASN A 254 -3.07 10.27 0.11
N ASP A 255 -3.29 11.56 -0.15
CA ASP A 255 -2.59 12.29 -1.22
C ASP A 255 -1.06 12.25 -1.07
N GLU A 256 -0.53 12.33 0.16
CA GLU A 256 0.90 12.25 0.46
C GLU A 256 1.47 10.85 0.17
N ILE A 257 0.78 9.80 0.60
CA ILE A 257 1.15 8.40 0.37
C ILE A 257 1.08 8.07 -1.13
N CYS A 258 0.06 8.56 -1.83
CA CYS A 258 -0.08 8.42 -3.27
C CYS A 258 1.09 9.10 -4.01
N PHE A 259 1.53 10.26 -3.53
CA PHE A 259 2.68 10.95 -4.09
C PHE A 259 3.99 10.19 -3.82
N GLU A 260 4.19 9.66 -2.61
CA GLU A 260 5.33 8.77 -2.30
C GLU A 260 5.30 7.48 -3.12
N TRP A 261 4.11 6.98 -3.44
CA TRP A 261 3.94 5.82 -4.29
C TRP A 261 4.35 6.08 -5.75
N ILE A 262 4.09 7.27 -6.32
CA ILE A 262 4.54 7.53 -7.71
C ILE A 262 6.07 7.59 -7.82
N TYR A 263 6.77 8.08 -6.79
CA TYR A 263 8.24 7.96 -6.72
C TYR A 263 8.69 6.50 -6.69
N HIS A 264 8.01 5.66 -5.92
CA HIS A 264 8.28 4.22 -5.88
C HIS A 264 8.04 3.58 -7.25
N PHE A 265 6.91 3.87 -7.89
CA PHE A 265 6.59 3.39 -9.23
C PHE A 265 7.68 3.78 -10.22
N ASP A 266 8.08 5.05 -10.26
CA ASP A 266 9.11 5.51 -11.19
C ASP A 266 10.46 4.84 -10.92
N GLU A 267 10.90 4.78 -9.66
CA GLU A 267 12.17 4.16 -9.26
C GLU A 267 12.31 2.71 -9.78
N HIS A 268 11.24 1.92 -9.69
CA HIS A 268 11.29 0.50 -10.03
C HIS A 268 10.90 0.21 -11.49
N SER A 269 9.93 0.92 -12.06
CA SER A 269 9.50 0.68 -13.44
C SER A 269 10.47 1.26 -14.48
N LYS A 270 11.16 2.37 -14.16
CA LYS A 270 12.10 3.04 -15.08
C LYS A 270 13.24 2.13 -15.50
N LYS A 271 13.74 1.31 -14.58
CA LYS A 271 14.83 0.35 -14.81
C LYS A 271 14.48 -0.72 -15.83
N THR A 272 13.19 -0.99 -16.02
CA THR A 272 12.67 -2.06 -16.89
C THR A 272 11.94 -1.54 -18.12
N THR A 273 11.91 -0.21 -18.33
CA THR A 273 11.17 0.42 -19.43
C THR A 273 11.77 0.01 -20.78
N LYS A 274 10.91 -0.30 -21.76
CA LYS A 274 11.34 -0.70 -23.12
C LYS A 274 11.26 0.44 -24.13
N GLY A 275 10.18 1.20 -24.10
CA GLY A 275 9.94 2.39 -24.89
C GLY A 275 10.42 3.67 -24.20
N THR A 276 9.82 4.80 -24.56
CA THR A 276 10.14 6.13 -24.02
C THR A 276 9.18 6.58 -22.92
N LYS A 277 7.95 6.04 -22.91
CA LYS A 277 6.88 6.40 -21.98
C LYS A 277 6.25 5.15 -21.39
N ARG A 278 5.69 5.29 -20.18
CA ARG A 278 4.96 4.24 -19.46
C ARG A 278 3.51 4.67 -19.27
N LEU A 279 2.57 3.82 -19.65
CA LEU A 279 1.15 4.05 -19.40
C LEU A 279 0.80 3.43 -18.04
N LEU A 280 0.18 4.21 -17.15
CA LEU A 280 -0.24 3.76 -15.82
C LEU A 280 -1.76 3.78 -15.71
N LEU A 281 -2.37 2.59 -15.72
CA LEU A 281 -3.79 2.37 -15.52
C LEU A 281 -4.10 2.36 -14.02
N LEU A 282 -5.00 3.24 -13.59
CA LEU A 282 -5.37 3.43 -12.18
C LEU A 282 -6.86 3.75 -12.05
N ASP A 283 -7.42 3.60 -10.85
CA ASP A 283 -8.83 3.93 -10.63
C ASP A 283 -9.06 5.45 -10.60
N GLY A 284 -10.29 5.89 -10.85
CA GLY A 284 -10.63 7.31 -10.84
C GLY A 284 -10.76 7.93 -9.44
N PHE A 285 -10.21 7.31 -8.38
CA PHE A 285 -10.44 7.77 -7.01
C PHE A 285 -9.54 8.96 -6.64
N GLY A 286 -10.11 9.91 -5.89
CA GLY A 286 -9.67 11.30 -5.84
C GLY A 286 -8.26 11.60 -5.30
N SER A 287 -7.50 10.64 -4.79
CA SER A 287 -6.10 10.82 -4.36
C SER A 287 -5.11 10.83 -5.53
N HIS A 288 -5.48 10.28 -6.69
CA HIS A 288 -4.61 10.16 -7.87
C HIS A 288 -4.66 11.36 -8.82
N HIS A 289 -5.45 12.40 -8.49
CA HIS A 289 -5.68 13.58 -9.34
C HIS A 289 -5.20 14.88 -8.69
N THR A 290 -4.06 14.85 -8.01
CA THR A 290 -3.41 16.06 -7.47
C THR A 290 -2.45 16.66 -8.51
N TYR A 291 -2.31 17.99 -8.50
CA TYR A 291 -1.42 18.67 -9.46
C TYR A 291 0.03 18.20 -9.35
N PRO A 292 0.61 18.06 -8.13
CA PRO A 292 1.96 17.54 -7.98
C PRO A 292 2.14 16.15 -8.60
N PHE A 293 1.15 15.26 -8.45
CA PHE A 293 1.20 13.91 -9.01
C PHE A 293 1.25 13.93 -10.55
N ILE A 294 0.36 14.69 -11.19
CA ILE A 294 0.31 14.81 -12.65
C ILE A 294 1.58 15.47 -13.20
N GLN A 295 2.05 16.53 -12.53
CA GLN A 295 3.29 17.21 -12.92
C GLN A 295 4.52 16.29 -12.79
N TYR A 296 4.56 15.43 -11.77
CA TYR A 296 5.59 14.41 -11.63
C TYR A 296 5.52 13.41 -12.78
N CYS A 297 4.32 12.91 -13.11
CA CYS A 297 4.12 11.98 -14.21
C CYS A 297 4.62 12.56 -15.56
N ASP A 298 4.24 13.81 -15.87
CA ASP A 298 4.68 14.53 -17.07
C ASP A 298 6.21 14.59 -17.18
N ARG A 299 6.89 14.96 -16.10
CA ARG A 299 8.36 15.10 -16.07
C ARG A 299 9.10 13.78 -16.23
N HIS A 300 8.46 12.66 -15.90
CA HIS A 300 9.08 11.34 -15.86
C HIS A 300 8.59 10.40 -17.00
N GLY A 301 7.85 10.93 -17.97
CA GLY A 301 7.34 10.15 -19.10
C GLY A 301 6.34 9.08 -18.66
N ILE A 302 5.51 9.39 -17.66
CA ILE A 302 4.45 8.53 -17.15
C ILE A 302 3.12 9.13 -17.58
N ILE A 303 2.25 8.31 -18.16
CA ILE A 303 0.91 8.71 -18.60
C ILE A 303 -0.10 8.05 -17.66
N PRO A 304 -0.64 8.76 -16.66
CA PRO A 304 -1.74 8.24 -15.86
C PRO A 304 -3.01 8.18 -16.72
N PHE A 305 -3.71 7.06 -16.67
CA PHE A 305 -4.92 6.83 -17.45
C PHE A 305 -5.98 6.15 -16.58
N SER A 306 -7.07 6.87 -16.29
CA SER A 306 -8.06 6.37 -15.34
C SER A 306 -9.02 5.35 -15.98
N LEU A 307 -9.38 4.33 -15.20
CA LEU A 307 -10.47 3.43 -15.55
C LEU A 307 -11.84 4.12 -15.44
N PRO A 308 -12.84 3.69 -16.21
CA PRO A 308 -14.20 4.19 -16.06
C PRO A 308 -14.76 3.84 -14.67
N PRO A 309 -15.56 4.74 -14.06
CA PRO A 309 -16.22 4.46 -12.80
C PRO A 309 -17.03 3.15 -12.86
N HIS A 310 -17.02 2.39 -11.76
CA HIS A 310 -17.79 1.14 -11.58
C HIS A 310 -17.45 -0.02 -12.54
N LEU A 311 -16.43 0.12 -13.40
CA LEU A 311 -16.00 -0.93 -14.33
C LEU A 311 -14.69 -1.62 -13.91
N THR A 312 -14.18 -1.34 -12.71
CA THR A 312 -12.96 -1.95 -12.14
C THR A 312 -13.01 -3.48 -12.17
N HIS A 313 -14.14 -4.05 -11.75
CA HIS A 313 -14.39 -5.50 -11.77
C HIS A 313 -14.41 -6.17 -13.16
N LEU A 314 -14.30 -5.38 -14.24
CA LEU A 314 -14.22 -5.84 -15.64
C LEU A 314 -12.92 -5.44 -16.33
N LEU A 315 -12.40 -4.25 -16.01
CA LEU A 315 -11.31 -3.61 -16.74
C LEU A 315 -10.00 -3.51 -15.96
N GLN A 316 -9.99 -3.74 -14.65
CA GLN A 316 -8.79 -3.63 -13.80
C GLN A 316 -8.11 -5.00 -13.67
N PRO A 317 -6.95 -5.24 -14.32
CA PRO A 317 -6.25 -6.52 -14.28
C PRO A 317 -6.07 -7.09 -12.86
N LEU A 318 -5.67 -6.26 -11.91
CA LEU A 318 -5.48 -6.66 -10.51
C LEU A 318 -6.75 -7.24 -9.89
N ASP A 319 -7.89 -6.57 -10.04
CA ASP A 319 -9.19 -7.03 -9.52
C ASP A 319 -9.73 -8.26 -10.25
N VAL A 320 -9.65 -8.29 -11.58
CA VAL A 320 -10.27 -9.35 -12.39
C VAL A 320 -9.62 -10.71 -12.14
N VAL A 321 -8.31 -10.75 -11.85
CA VAL A 321 -7.58 -12.03 -11.77
C VAL A 321 -6.66 -12.14 -10.56
N VAL A 322 -5.95 -11.10 -10.15
CA VAL A 322 -4.79 -11.25 -9.25
C VAL A 322 -5.17 -11.17 -7.77
N PHE A 323 -6.09 -10.27 -7.41
CA PHE A 323 -6.48 -10.06 -6.02
C PHE A 323 -7.29 -11.21 -5.43
N GLN A 324 -8.01 -12.00 -6.24
CA GLN A 324 -8.69 -13.20 -5.75
C GLN A 324 -7.69 -14.27 -5.24
N PRO A 325 -6.70 -14.73 -6.03
CA PRO A 325 -5.61 -15.57 -5.55
C PRO A 325 -4.86 -14.95 -4.37
N LEU A 326 -4.57 -13.65 -4.39
CA LEU A 326 -3.89 -12.96 -3.30
C LEU A 326 -4.64 -13.08 -1.98
N LYS A 327 -5.95 -12.79 -1.99
CA LYS A 327 -6.84 -12.93 -0.82
C LYS A 327 -6.95 -14.40 -0.39
N HIS A 328 -6.99 -15.34 -1.32
CA HIS A 328 -7.01 -16.78 -1.03
C HIS A 328 -5.73 -17.26 -0.34
N TYR A 329 -4.57 -16.93 -0.87
CA TYR A 329 -3.28 -17.30 -0.26
C TYR A 329 -3.05 -16.57 1.06
N HIS A 330 -3.55 -15.34 1.22
CA HIS A 330 -3.55 -14.65 2.50
C HIS A 330 -4.35 -15.41 3.57
N VAL A 331 -5.58 -15.81 3.26
CA VAL A 331 -6.41 -16.61 4.18
C VAL A 331 -5.68 -17.91 4.53
N LYS A 332 -5.15 -18.63 3.54
CA LYS A 332 -4.36 -19.84 3.78
C LYS A 332 -3.15 -19.61 4.69
N ALA A 333 -2.43 -18.51 4.50
CA ALA A 333 -1.27 -18.18 5.35
C ALA A 333 -1.70 -17.88 6.79
N VAL A 334 -2.79 -17.14 6.97
CA VAL A 334 -3.41 -16.90 8.29
C VAL A 334 -3.80 -18.23 8.95
N ASP A 335 -4.46 -19.14 8.23
CA ASP A 335 -4.88 -20.43 8.78
C ASP A 335 -3.68 -21.30 9.20
N LEU A 336 -2.63 -21.33 8.39
CA LEU A 336 -1.40 -22.07 8.72
C LEU A 336 -0.78 -21.53 10.00
N VAL A 337 -0.68 -20.19 10.12
CA VAL A 337 -0.14 -19.54 11.32
C VAL A 337 -0.98 -19.83 12.56
N VAL A 338 -2.32 -19.87 12.44
CA VAL A 338 -3.22 -20.23 13.55
C VAL A 338 -3.09 -21.70 13.93
N ARG A 339 -3.06 -22.61 12.94
CA ARG A 339 -2.89 -24.06 13.16
C ARG A 339 -1.54 -24.39 13.81
N ASP A 340 -0.52 -23.63 13.49
CA ASP A 340 0.81 -23.75 14.10
C ASP A 340 0.88 -23.13 15.52
N GLY A 341 -0.26 -22.75 16.12
CA GLY A 341 -0.37 -22.34 17.52
C GLY A 341 -0.34 -20.82 17.76
N CYS A 342 -0.41 -19.99 16.70
CA CYS A 342 -0.44 -18.54 16.85
C CYS A 342 -1.86 -18.01 17.01
N ILE A 343 -2.25 -17.78 18.26
CA ILE A 343 -3.58 -17.26 18.64
C ILE A 343 -3.80 -15.78 18.29
N ASP A 344 -2.74 -14.99 18.09
CA ASP A 344 -2.81 -13.55 17.84
C ASP A 344 -1.89 -13.16 16.68
N ILE A 345 -2.48 -12.75 15.56
CA ILE A 345 -1.75 -12.25 14.40
C ILE A 345 -1.65 -10.72 14.52
N THR A 346 -0.42 -10.22 14.62
CA THR A 346 -0.12 -8.79 14.61
C THR A 346 0.49 -8.38 13.28
N LYS A 347 0.74 -7.08 13.08
CA LYS A 347 1.51 -6.56 11.94
C LYS A 347 2.83 -7.31 11.73
N LEU A 348 3.48 -7.76 12.81
CA LEU A 348 4.74 -8.49 12.73
C LEU A 348 4.58 -9.85 12.04
N GLU A 349 3.54 -10.62 12.40
CA GLU A 349 3.22 -11.88 11.75
C GLU A 349 2.78 -11.66 10.30
N PHE A 350 1.91 -10.66 10.05
CA PHE A 350 1.49 -10.29 8.70
C PHE A 350 2.67 -9.99 7.77
N LEU A 351 3.58 -9.11 8.20
CA LEU A 351 4.80 -8.80 7.45
C LEU A 351 5.65 -10.05 7.24
N GLY A 352 5.69 -10.95 8.22
CA GLY A 352 6.46 -12.19 8.15
C GLY A 352 5.96 -13.23 7.15
N PHE A 353 4.77 -13.09 6.55
CA PHE A 353 4.28 -14.00 5.51
C PHE A 353 3.77 -13.31 4.23
N ILE A 354 3.52 -11.99 4.24
CA ILE A 354 2.86 -11.30 3.11
C ILE A 354 3.65 -11.43 1.80
N GLN A 355 4.99 -11.45 1.84
CA GLN A 355 5.78 -11.60 0.63
C GLN A 355 5.69 -13.01 0.05
N ASP A 356 5.54 -14.05 0.86
CA ASP A 356 5.33 -15.42 0.37
C ASP A 356 3.91 -15.60 -0.19
N VAL A 357 2.93 -14.88 0.35
CA VAL A 357 1.59 -14.75 -0.23
C VAL A 357 1.66 -14.06 -1.60
N ARG A 358 2.41 -12.95 -1.71
CA ARG A 358 2.62 -12.25 -2.98
C ARG A 358 3.30 -13.15 -4.02
N LYS A 359 4.37 -13.86 -3.67
CA LYS A 359 5.07 -14.81 -4.56
C LYS A 359 4.13 -15.87 -5.14
N GLN A 360 3.14 -16.34 -4.37
CA GLN A 360 2.16 -17.32 -4.83
C GLN A 360 1.09 -16.73 -5.76
N ALA A 361 0.67 -15.49 -5.51
CA ALA A 361 -0.38 -14.81 -6.28
C ALA A 361 0.14 -14.16 -7.58
N PHE A 362 1.25 -13.44 -7.51
CA PHE A 362 1.83 -12.66 -8.61
C PHE A 362 2.75 -13.51 -9.50
N ARG A 363 2.26 -14.66 -9.96
CA ARG A 363 2.96 -15.45 -10.99
C ARG A 363 2.89 -14.72 -12.32
N GLN A 364 3.96 -14.75 -13.11
CA GLN A 364 4.01 -14.13 -14.43
C GLN A 364 2.82 -14.57 -15.31
N SER A 365 2.48 -15.86 -15.31
CA SER A 365 1.32 -16.39 -16.05
C SER A 365 -0.02 -15.77 -15.60
N THR A 366 -0.19 -15.54 -14.29
CA THR A 366 -1.40 -14.92 -13.72
C THR A 366 -1.50 -13.47 -14.16
N ILE A 367 -0.38 -12.73 -14.14
CA ILE A 367 -0.30 -11.33 -14.58
C ILE A 367 -0.59 -11.24 -16.08
N LEU A 368 0.06 -12.04 -16.92
CA LEU A 368 -0.21 -12.04 -18.37
C LEU A 368 -1.69 -12.40 -18.66
N SER A 369 -2.25 -13.36 -17.92
CA SER A 369 -3.67 -13.71 -18.04
C SER A 369 -4.60 -12.57 -17.59
N SER A 370 -4.18 -11.70 -16.65
CA SER A 370 -5.02 -10.61 -16.18
C SER A 370 -5.23 -9.57 -17.27
N PHE A 371 -4.17 -9.14 -17.95
CA PHE A 371 -4.27 -8.21 -19.08
C PHE A 371 -5.00 -8.81 -20.29
N ARG A 372 -4.86 -10.13 -20.52
CA ARG A 372 -5.62 -10.83 -21.57
C ARG A 372 -7.11 -10.86 -21.28
N LYS A 373 -7.50 -11.18 -20.04
CA LYS A 373 -8.92 -11.26 -19.63
C LYS A 373 -9.61 -9.90 -19.57
N THR A 374 -8.87 -8.84 -19.32
CA THR A 374 -9.39 -7.47 -19.41
C THR A 374 -9.28 -6.89 -20.80
N GLY A 375 -8.82 -7.64 -21.81
CA GLY A 375 -8.74 -7.15 -23.19
C GLY A 375 -7.81 -5.96 -23.41
N ILE A 376 -6.88 -5.68 -22.49
CA ILE A 376 -5.93 -4.55 -22.60
C ILE A 376 -4.71 -4.96 -23.43
N VAL A 377 -4.18 -6.16 -23.20
CA VAL A 377 -3.08 -6.74 -23.98
C VAL A 377 -3.38 -8.21 -24.30
N PRO A 378 -3.59 -8.59 -25.58
CA PRO A 378 -3.77 -7.68 -26.72
C PRO A 378 -5.03 -6.84 -26.56
N LEU A 379 -5.06 -5.66 -27.20
CA LEU A 379 -6.17 -4.74 -27.10
C LEU A 379 -7.39 -5.31 -27.84
N ASN A 380 -8.39 -5.80 -27.09
CA ASN A 380 -9.59 -6.44 -27.60
C ASN A 380 -10.78 -6.23 -26.65
N ARG A 381 -11.63 -5.25 -26.99
CA ARG A 381 -12.85 -4.93 -26.23
C ARG A 381 -13.87 -6.06 -26.19
N GLU A 382 -13.91 -6.95 -27.19
CA GLU A 382 -14.93 -8.01 -27.26
C GLU A 382 -14.82 -9.01 -26.11
N VAL A 383 -13.63 -9.17 -25.51
CA VAL A 383 -13.43 -10.02 -24.32
C VAL A 383 -14.34 -9.55 -23.18
N VAL A 384 -14.39 -8.24 -22.93
CA VAL A 384 -15.20 -7.66 -21.85
C VAL A 384 -16.67 -7.56 -22.25
N LEU A 385 -16.95 -7.16 -23.50
CA LEU A 385 -18.33 -7.07 -24.01
C LEU A 385 -19.03 -8.43 -24.00
N ALA A 386 -18.32 -9.52 -24.29
CA ALA A 386 -18.87 -10.88 -24.21
C ALA A 386 -19.26 -11.26 -22.78
N VAL A 387 -18.45 -10.91 -21.78
CA VAL A 387 -18.75 -11.16 -20.36
C VAL A 387 -19.99 -10.39 -19.92
N MET A 388 -20.11 -9.12 -20.30
CA MET A 388 -21.30 -8.31 -20.02
C MET A 388 -22.57 -8.93 -20.63
N ARG A 389 -22.48 -9.44 -21.87
CA ARG A 389 -23.60 -10.14 -22.55
C ARG A 389 -23.96 -11.49 -21.89
N ALA A 390 -23.01 -12.19 -21.29
CA ALA A 390 -23.17 -13.57 -20.77
C ALA A 390 -23.68 -13.67 -19.32
N ARG A 391 -23.70 -12.58 -18.53
CA ARG A 391 -24.03 -12.58 -17.08
C ARG A 391 -25.48 -12.91 -16.68
N LYS A 392 -26.25 -13.63 -17.51
CA LYS A 392 -27.52 -14.25 -17.10
C LYS A 392 -27.24 -15.56 -16.31
N PRO A 393 -27.94 -15.85 -15.20
CA PRO A 393 -27.45 -16.80 -14.19
C PRO A 393 -27.59 -18.25 -14.65
N ARG A 394 -26.57 -19.07 -14.35
CA ARG A 394 -26.65 -20.53 -14.35
C ARG A 394 -26.07 -21.07 -13.05
N THR A 395 -26.88 -21.83 -12.31
CA THR A 395 -26.52 -22.47 -11.04
C THR A 395 -26.10 -23.93 -11.32
N PRO A 396 -24.96 -24.42 -10.82
CA PRO A 396 -24.62 -25.83 -10.89
C PRO A 396 -25.14 -26.61 -9.67
N THR A 397 -25.64 -27.82 -9.93
CA THR A 397 -26.12 -28.80 -8.94
C THR A 397 -24.97 -29.70 -8.47
N PRO A 398 -24.85 -30.01 -7.16
CA PRO A 398 -23.80 -30.90 -6.64
C PRO A 398 -24.19 -32.39 -6.66
N GLU A 399 -23.19 -33.26 -6.81
CA GLU A 399 -23.30 -34.73 -6.75
C GLU A 399 -23.15 -35.29 -5.32
N PRO A 400 -23.72 -36.47 -5.01
CA PRO A 400 -23.68 -37.07 -3.68
C PRO A 400 -22.40 -37.88 -3.42
N ALA A 401 -21.93 -37.83 -2.17
CA ALA A 401 -20.77 -38.58 -1.70
C ALA A 401 -21.14 -39.98 -1.18
N PHE A 402 -20.36 -40.99 -1.57
CA PHE A 402 -20.42 -42.35 -1.05
C PHE A 402 -19.71 -42.48 0.30
N SER A 403 -20.25 -43.31 1.20
CA SER A 403 -19.64 -43.65 2.50
C SER A 403 -18.89 -44.98 2.43
N SER A 404 -17.78 -45.11 3.18
CA SER A 404 -16.99 -46.37 3.27
C SER A 404 -17.02 -46.96 4.70
N PRO A 405 -17.09 -48.29 4.86
CA PRO A 405 -16.89 -48.97 6.13
C PRO A 405 -15.54 -49.73 6.15
N PHE A 406 -14.62 -49.39 7.06
CA PHE A 406 -13.40 -50.17 7.28
C PHE A 406 -13.18 -50.46 8.77
N SER A 407 -13.02 -51.74 9.13
CA SER A 407 -12.67 -52.23 10.48
C SER A 407 -11.16 -52.43 10.62
N THR A 408 -10.44 -51.30 10.73
CA THR A 408 -8.98 -51.31 10.94
C THR A 408 -8.67 -51.20 12.44
N PRO A 409 -7.71 -51.97 12.99
CA PRO A 409 -7.20 -51.78 14.35
C PRO A 409 -6.52 -50.40 14.48
N VAL A 410 -7.01 -49.55 15.38
CA VAL A 410 -6.54 -48.14 15.54
C VAL A 410 -5.91 -47.86 16.90
N THR A 411 -5.76 -48.87 17.75
CA THR A 411 -5.14 -48.72 19.07
C THR A 411 -4.02 -49.74 19.27
N LEU A 412 -3.01 -49.39 20.07
CA LEU A 412 -1.91 -50.30 20.41
C LEU A 412 -2.41 -51.62 21.03
N ARG A 413 -3.48 -51.58 21.83
CA ARG A 413 -4.08 -52.79 22.41
C ARG A 413 -4.73 -53.68 21.35
N GLN A 414 -5.43 -53.12 20.37
CA GLN A 414 -6.01 -53.90 19.27
C GLN A 414 -4.92 -54.46 18.35
N MET A 415 -3.84 -53.71 18.14
CA MET A 415 -2.66 -54.20 17.41
C MET A 415 -1.98 -55.36 18.13
N HIS A 416 -1.76 -55.23 19.45
CA HIS A 416 -1.19 -56.31 20.26
C HIS A 416 -2.07 -57.55 20.22
N ARG A 417 -3.40 -57.41 20.32
CA ARG A 417 -4.30 -58.55 20.20
C ARG A 417 -4.23 -59.24 18.84
N ALA A 418 -4.19 -58.47 17.75
CA ALA A 418 -4.03 -59.03 16.41
C ALA A 418 -2.67 -59.71 16.21
N ALA A 419 -1.61 -59.16 16.81
CA ALA A 419 -0.27 -59.78 16.79
C ALA A 419 -0.23 -61.09 17.60
N THR A 420 -0.75 -61.09 18.83
CA THR A 420 -0.82 -62.30 19.66
C THR A 420 -1.68 -63.38 19.01
N GLN A 421 -2.81 -63.02 18.39
CA GLN A 421 -3.63 -63.98 17.65
C GLN A 421 -2.88 -64.60 16.46
N LEU A 422 -2.03 -63.82 15.78
CA LEU A 422 -1.18 -64.36 14.72
C LEU A 422 -0.10 -65.28 15.27
N GLU A 423 0.56 -64.91 16.37
CA GLU A 423 1.57 -65.72 17.05
C GLU A 423 0.99 -67.05 17.54
N ASP A 424 -0.20 -67.02 18.17
CA ASP A 424 -0.92 -68.22 18.61
C ASP A 424 -1.27 -69.14 17.42
N GLN A 425 -1.75 -68.57 16.31
CA GLN A 425 -2.10 -69.32 15.10
C GLN A 425 -0.87 -69.92 14.39
N PHE A 426 0.26 -69.20 14.38
CA PHE A 426 1.53 -69.72 13.87
C PHE A 426 2.04 -70.88 14.72
N THR A 427 2.03 -70.72 16.04
CA THR A 427 2.49 -71.75 16.99
C THR A 427 1.66 -73.03 16.84
N MET A 428 0.32 -72.89 16.73
CA MET A 428 -0.58 -74.03 16.51
C MET A 428 -0.33 -74.73 15.16
N ALA A 429 -0.03 -73.98 14.10
CA ALA A 429 0.28 -74.56 12.78
C ALA A 429 1.61 -75.33 12.78
N GLU A 430 2.61 -74.83 13.52
CA GLU A 430 3.90 -75.51 13.73
C GLU A 430 3.75 -76.79 14.56
N GLU A 431 3.01 -76.74 15.68
CA GLU A 431 2.76 -77.89 16.55
C GLU A 431 1.97 -79.01 15.84
N CYS A 432 1.04 -78.66 14.95
CA CYS A 432 0.26 -79.63 14.16
C CYS A 432 0.96 -80.11 12.88
N ASN A 433 2.10 -79.51 12.50
CA ASN A 433 2.80 -79.72 11.21
C ASN A 433 1.86 -79.61 9.98
N ASP A 434 0.85 -78.74 10.06
CA ASP A 434 -0.16 -78.54 9.01
C ASP A 434 -0.11 -77.10 8.47
N GLY A 435 0.70 -76.91 7.43
CA GLY A 435 0.83 -75.63 6.74
C GLY A 435 -0.45 -75.11 6.07
N SER A 436 -1.50 -75.94 5.93
CA SER A 436 -2.78 -75.51 5.37
C SER A 436 -3.56 -74.57 6.31
N MET A 437 -3.25 -74.60 7.62
CA MET A 437 -3.81 -73.66 8.61
C MET A 437 -3.42 -72.20 8.33
N LEU A 438 -2.25 -71.95 7.75
CA LEU A 438 -1.80 -70.60 7.35
C LEU A 438 -2.50 -70.08 6.08
N LEU A 439 -3.25 -70.93 5.39
CA LEU A 439 -4.11 -70.57 4.26
C LEU A 439 -5.57 -70.41 4.69
N GLN A 440 -5.91 -70.65 5.97
CA GLN A 440 -7.25 -70.44 6.47
C GLN A 440 -7.63 -68.95 6.46
N LYS A 441 -8.91 -68.73 6.17
CA LYS A 441 -9.50 -67.40 6.03
C LYS A 441 -9.30 -66.53 7.28
N ASP A 442 -9.29 -67.13 8.46
CA ASP A 442 -9.15 -66.43 9.73
C ASP A 442 -7.72 -65.94 9.97
N PHE A 443 -6.71 -66.75 9.64
CA PHE A 443 -5.31 -66.35 9.69
C PHE A 443 -5.01 -65.21 8.71
N LEU A 444 -5.45 -65.35 7.46
CA LEU A 444 -5.31 -64.29 6.45
C LEU A 444 -6.07 -63.01 6.84
N ALA A 445 -7.21 -63.13 7.54
CA ALA A 445 -7.96 -61.99 8.06
C ALA A 445 -7.21 -61.28 9.21
N SER A 446 -6.68 -62.02 10.18
CA SER A 446 -5.86 -61.49 11.29
C SER A 446 -4.59 -60.81 10.76
N MET A 447 -3.93 -61.43 9.77
CA MET A 447 -2.74 -60.88 9.11
C MET A 447 -3.08 -59.57 8.40
N GLY A 448 -4.17 -59.56 7.63
CA GLY A 448 -4.66 -58.36 6.98
C GLY A 448 -5.04 -57.25 7.97
N GLN A 449 -5.63 -57.59 9.12
CA GLN A 449 -5.94 -56.62 10.19
C GLN A 449 -4.67 -56.03 10.81
N PHE A 450 -3.67 -56.85 11.11
CA PHE A 450 -2.39 -56.41 11.66
C PHE A 450 -1.64 -55.50 10.68
N ILE A 451 -1.52 -55.88 9.40
CA ILE A 451 -0.87 -55.06 8.36
C ILE A 451 -1.57 -53.71 8.20
N ARG A 452 -2.91 -53.69 8.10
CA ARG A 452 -3.67 -52.44 7.98
C ARG A 452 -3.54 -51.56 9.22
N GLY A 453 -3.54 -52.16 10.42
CA GLY A 453 -3.32 -51.46 11.68
C GLY A 453 -1.93 -50.84 11.78
N ALA A 454 -0.89 -51.58 11.38
CA ALA A 454 0.49 -51.11 11.37
C ALA A 454 0.67 -49.92 10.41
N ILE A 455 0.17 -50.04 9.18
CA ILE A 455 0.20 -48.95 8.19
C ILE A 455 -0.55 -47.72 8.70
N SER A 456 -1.74 -47.90 9.29
CA SER A 456 -2.56 -46.80 9.85
C SER A 456 -1.81 -46.05 10.95
N ASN A 457 -1.29 -46.77 11.95
CA ASN A 457 -0.58 -46.18 13.09
C ASN A 457 0.74 -45.53 12.67
N SER A 458 1.51 -46.14 11.76
CA SER A 458 2.72 -45.54 11.21
C SER A 458 2.42 -44.26 10.44
N THR A 459 1.33 -44.25 9.65
CA THR A 459 0.89 -43.06 8.91
C THR A 459 0.48 -41.93 9.86
N GLU A 460 -0.29 -42.23 10.90
CA GLU A 460 -0.65 -41.27 11.95
C GLU A 460 0.60 -40.74 12.67
N LEU A 461 1.54 -41.61 13.03
CA LEU A 461 2.79 -41.21 13.70
C LEU A 461 3.65 -40.30 12.83
N ILE A 462 3.79 -40.60 11.54
CA ILE A 462 4.54 -39.75 10.60
C ILE A 462 3.86 -38.38 10.48
N GLN A 463 2.54 -38.34 10.37
CA GLN A 463 1.79 -37.10 10.25
C GLN A 463 1.89 -36.25 11.52
N THR A 464 1.69 -36.86 12.69
CA THR A 464 1.81 -36.18 13.99
C THR A 464 3.23 -35.67 14.26
N LYS A 465 4.28 -36.43 13.92
CA LYS A 465 5.67 -35.95 14.02
C LYS A 465 5.94 -34.75 13.11
N LYS A 466 5.42 -34.77 11.88
CA LYS A 466 5.52 -33.62 10.95
C LYS A 466 4.82 -32.40 11.51
N ASP A 467 3.58 -32.56 12.00
CA ASP A 467 2.81 -31.46 12.55
C ASP A 467 3.46 -30.87 13.81
N LEU A 468 3.94 -31.73 14.74
CA LEU A 468 4.68 -31.28 15.93
C LEU A 468 5.94 -30.50 15.55
N SER A 469 6.71 -30.97 14.56
CA SER A 469 7.92 -30.28 14.11
C SER A 469 7.61 -28.89 13.54
N ARG A 470 6.49 -28.76 12.80
CA ARG A 470 6.02 -27.47 12.26
C ARG A 470 5.59 -26.52 13.39
N THR A 471 4.82 -27.01 14.36
CA THR A 471 4.43 -26.21 15.54
C THR A 471 5.64 -25.74 16.34
N GLN A 472 6.62 -26.61 16.60
CA GLN A 472 7.86 -26.24 17.30
C GLN A 472 8.67 -25.19 16.55
N LEU A 473 8.79 -25.31 15.22
CA LEU A 473 9.47 -24.33 14.38
C LEU A 473 8.76 -22.98 14.38
N ALA A 474 7.42 -22.98 14.27
CA ALA A 474 6.60 -21.78 14.33
C ALA A 474 6.74 -21.08 15.70
N GLU A 475 6.70 -21.84 16.79
CA GLU A 475 6.88 -21.32 18.14
C GLU A 475 8.28 -20.72 18.33
N LYS A 476 9.34 -21.42 17.88
CA LYS A 476 10.72 -20.91 17.92
C LYS A 476 10.86 -19.60 17.13
N THR A 477 10.32 -19.56 15.92
CA THR A 477 10.31 -18.37 15.07
C THR A 477 9.57 -17.21 15.74
N ARG A 478 8.44 -17.48 16.39
CA ARG A 478 7.68 -16.49 17.16
C ARG A 478 8.44 -15.98 18.37
N ARG A 479 9.07 -16.87 19.14
CA ARG A 479 9.93 -16.49 20.28
C ARG A 479 11.08 -15.59 19.83
N GLN A 480 11.74 -15.93 18.72
CA GLN A 480 12.77 -15.08 18.11
C GLN A 480 12.22 -13.71 17.71
N ARG A 481 11.06 -13.66 17.05
CA ARG A 481 10.39 -12.40 16.65
C ARG A 481 10.00 -11.53 17.83
N ARG A 482 9.54 -12.12 18.94
CA ARG A 482 9.16 -11.43 20.17
C ARG A 482 10.35 -10.97 21.01
N ALA A 483 11.45 -11.72 20.96
CA ALA A 483 12.71 -11.35 21.62
C ALA A 483 13.41 -10.16 20.93
N MET A 484 13.07 -9.84 19.67
CA MET A 484 13.60 -8.66 18.99
C MET A 484 13.23 -7.37 19.73
N LYS A 485 14.22 -6.50 19.90
CA LYS A 485 14.01 -5.19 20.53
C LYS A 485 13.03 -4.35 19.70
N ASN A 486 11.92 -3.95 20.32
CA ASN A 486 10.90 -3.14 19.66
C ASN A 486 11.15 -1.65 19.90
N THR A 487 12.05 -1.06 19.12
CA THR A 487 12.35 0.37 19.16
C THR A 487 11.56 1.11 18.08
N SER A 488 10.88 2.21 18.44
CA SER A 488 10.29 3.13 17.47
C SER A 488 11.39 3.82 16.66
N LEU A 489 11.30 3.80 15.33
CA LEU A 489 12.29 4.37 14.43
C LEU A 489 11.96 5.81 14.06
N GLN A 490 10.75 6.04 13.57
CA GLN A 490 10.27 7.31 13.02
C GLN A 490 8.76 7.43 13.22
N SER A 491 8.27 8.67 13.32
CA SER A 491 6.85 8.98 13.27
C SER A 491 6.44 9.36 11.85
N GLY A 492 5.39 8.74 11.32
CA GLY A 492 4.82 9.02 10.00
C GLY A 492 5.75 8.68 8.84
N GLY A 493 5.29 9.03 7.64
CA GLY A 493 6.04 8.92 6.39
C GLY A 493 6.26 7.49 5.91
N VAL A 494 7.09 7.38 4.87
CA VAL A 494 7.38 6.14 4.14
C VAL A 494 8.84 5.77 4.32
N LEU A 495 9.11 4.49 4.59
CA LEU A 495 10.46 3.95 4.66
C LEU A 495 10.56 2.68 3.81
N THR A 496 11.64 2.56 3.04
CA THR A 496 12.04 1.27 2.49
C THR A 496 12.53 0.36 3.61
N VAL A 497 12.49 -0.96 3.37
CA VAL A 497 13.02 -1.92 4.34
C VAL A 497 14.51 -1.69 4.59
N ALA A 498 15.28 -1.40 3.54
CA ALA A 498 16.69 -1.06 3.67
C ALA A 498 16.92 0.16 4.59
N GLN A 499 16.17 1.25 4.40
CA GLN A 499 16.26 2.44 5.24
C GLN A 499 15.87 2.14 6.69
N GLY A 500 14.76 1.43 6.92
CA GLY A 500 14.31 1.06 8.25
C GLY A 500 15.35 0.23 9.02
N ARG A 501 16.01 -0.73 8.34
CA ARG A 501 17.11 -1.52 8.93
C ARG A 501 18.33 -0.66 9.24
N GLN A 502 18.72 0.24 8.35
CA GLN A 502 19.84 1.15 8.59
C GLN A 502 19.56 2.08 9.78
N MET A 503 18.32 2.55 9.94
CA MET A 503 17.91 3.35 11.10
C MET A 503 17.94 2.53 12.40
N ALA A 504 17.49 1.27 12.35
CA ALA A 504 17.54 0.36 13.49
C ALA A 504 18.98 0.09 13.95
N ALA A 505 19.90 -0.18 13.01
CA ALA A 505 21.32 -0.37 13.28
C ALA A 505 21.94 0.89 13.93
N ARG A 506 21.69 2.07 13.34
CA ARG A 506 22.17 3.35 13.89
C ARG A 506 21.68 3.61 15.32
N LYS A 507 20.42 3.28 15.63
CA LYS A 507 19.90 3.43 17.00
C LYS A 507 20.55 2.46 17.97
N ALA A 508 20.76 1.20 17.56
CA ALA A 508 21.45 0.21 18.38
C ALA A 508 22.88 0.66 18.73
N ASP A 509 23.63 1.20 17.76
CA ASP A 509 24.98 1.73 17.98
C ASP A 509 24.99 2.91 18.97
N ILE A 510 24.03 3.83 18.85
CA ILE A 510 23.89 4.96 19.77
C ILE A 510 23.60 4.47 21.20
N GLU A 511 22.72 3.49 21.36
CA GLU A 511 22.41 2.92 22.67
C GLU A 511 23.61 2.17 23.27
N LEU A 512 24.36 1.43 22.44
CA LEU A 512 25.58 0.75 22.86
C LEU A 512 26.62 1.75 23.38
N ARG A 513 26.86 2.84 22.64
CA ARG A 513 27.78 3.92 23.09
C ARG A 513 27.32 4.57 24.39
N LYS A 514 26.00 4.79 24.56
CA LYS A 514 25.44 5.32 25.82
C LYS A 514 25.65 4.35 26.98
N ALA A 515 25.49 3.05 26.76
CA ALA A 515 25.73 2.02 27.77
C ALA A 515 27.22 1.96 28.15
N GLN A 516 28.12 1.96 27.17
CA GLN A 516 29.57 2.00 27.38
C GLN A 516 29.98 3.22 28.22
N ARG A 517 29.48 4.41 27.89
CA ARG A 517 29.75 5.64 28.65
C ARG A 517 29.24 5.57 30.09
N LYS A 518 28.08 4.94 30.33
CA LYS A 518 27.58 4.73 31.71
C LYS A 518 28.50 3.80 32.51
N VAL A 519 28.97 2.72 31.89
CA VAL A 519 29.91 1.78 32.51
C VAL A 519 31.21 2.48 32.86
N GLU A 520 31.78 3.24 31.92
CA GLU A 520 33.01 4.02 32.13
C GLU A 520 32.88 5.06 33.26
N VAL A 521 31.76 5.80 33.29
CA VAL A 521 31.49 6.75 34.38
C VAL A 521 31.34 6.03 35.73
N THR A 522 30.73 4.85 35.74
CA THR A 522 30.54 4.04 36.95
C THR A 522 31.87 3.50 37.45
N GLN A 523 32.70 2.99 36.54
CA GLN A 523 34.05 2.52 36.84
C GLN A 523 34.92 3.65 37.39
N THR A 524 34.91 4.82 36.73
CA THR A 524 35.66 6.00 37.19
C THR A 524 35.23 6.43 38.60
N ARG A 525 33.92 6.39 38.90
CA ARG A 525 33.40 6.68 40.25
C ARG A 525 33.87 5.66 41.28
N TYR A 526 33.84 4.37 40.92
CA TYR A 526 34.34 3.29 41.78
C TYR A 526 35.83 3.49 42.08
N ASP A 527 36.66 3.71 41.06
CA ASP A 527 38.10 3.93 41.20
C ASP A 527 38.41 5.16 42.07
N ASN A 528 37.65 6.25 41.89
CA ASN A 528 37.79 7.45 42.72
C ASN A 528 37.37 7.22 44.17
N ALA A 529 36.30 6.45 44.41
CA ALA A 529 35.87 6.08 45.75
C ALA A 529 36.90 5.19 46.44
N LEU A 530 37.47 4.22 45.72
CA LEU A 530 38.53 3.34 46.20
C LEU A 530 39.79 4.14 46.55
N LYS A 531 40.23 5.06 45.68
CA LYS A 531 41.33 6.00 45.97
C LYS A 531 41.06 6.81 47.23
N LYS A 532 39.85 7.37 47.39
CA LYS A 532 39.47 8.14 48.58
C LYS A 532 39.53 7.27 49.85
N TRP A 533 39.04 6.04 49.78
CA TRP A 533 39.08 5.09 50.89
C TRP A 533 40.52 4.75 51.30
N TYR A 534 41.40 4.44 50.34
CA TYR A 534 42.82 4.23 50.61
C TYR A 534 43.50 5.45 51.22
N LEU A 535 43.18 6.66 50.74
CA LEU A 535 43.73 7.91 51.30
C LEU A 535 43.28 8.13 52.75
N GLU A 536 42.01 7.90 53.07
CA GLU A 536 41.49 8.01 54.45
C GLU A 536 42.07 6.93 55.37
N ALA A 537 42.14 5.68 54.91
CA ALA A 537 42.79 4.60 55.65
C ALA A 537 44.27 4.93 55.92
N ALA A 538 44.99 5.46 54.93
CA ALA A 538 46.37 5.90 55.09
C ALA A 538 46.51 7.07 56.07
N LYS A 539 45.59 8.05 56.05
CA LYS A 539 45.55 9.14 57.05
C LYS A 539 45.33 8.59 58.47
N LYS A 540 44.37 7.69 58.65
CA LYS A 540 44.08 7.07 59.95
C LYS A 540 45.27 6.26 60.46
N ALA A 541 45.88 5.43 59.60
CA ALA A 541 47.09 4.69 59.95
C ALA A 541 48.25 5.61 60.32
N ARG A 542 48.45 6.74 59.61
CA ARG A 542 49.44 7.76 60.01
C ARG A 542 49.14 8.35 61.39
N SER A 543 47.89 8.70 61.67
CA SER A 543 47.48 9.23 62.98
C SER A 543 47.75 8.24 64.11
N MET A 544 47.37 6.96 63.93
CA MET A 544 47.61 5.90 64.92
C MET A 544 49.10 5.66 65.18
N ARG A 545 49.96 5.74 64.14
CA ARG A 545 51.42 5.68 64.31
C ARG A 545 51.97 6.88 65.07
N ILE A 546 51.45 8.09 64.83
CA ILE A 546 51.84 9.28 65.61
C ILE A 546 51.48 9.11 67.09
N ALA A 547 50.34 8.50 67.40
CA ALA A 547 49.88 8.22 68.75
C ALA A 547 50.54 6.99 69.41
N GLY A 548 51.49 6.31 68.74
CA GLY A 548 52.18 5.13 69.27
C GLY A 548 51.34 3.84 69.30
N GLN A 549 50.15 3.85 68.71
CA GLN A 549 49.21 2.71 68.70
C GLN A 549 49.47 1.70 67.56
N MET A 550 50.44 1.98 66.69
CA MET A 550 50.79 1.12 65.54
C MET A 550 52.29 1.27 65.24
N GLY A 551 52.98 0.16 64.94
CA GLY A 551 54.43 0.14 64.68
C GLY A 551 54.88 0.89 63.41
N GLU A 552 56.19 1.11 63.26
CA GLU A 552 56.77 1.80 62.11
C GLU A 552 56.43 1.11 60.78
N MET A 553 56.20 1.92 59.74
CA MET A 553 55.92 1.38 58.41
C MET A 553 57.23 1.05 57.72
N LEU A 554 57.47 -0.24 57.53
CA LEU A 554 58.64 -0.79 56.87
C LEU A 554 58.32 -1.09 55.41
N VAL A 555 59.07 -0.50 54.48
CA VAL A 555 58.99 -0.81 53.05
C VAL A 555 60.09 -1.80 52.72
N TYR A 556 59.71 -2.96 52.25
CA TYR A 556 60.62 -4.00 51.77
C TYR A 556 60.78 -3.84 50.26
N SER A 557 62.02 -3.66 49.80
CA SER A 557 62.32 -3.70 48.37
C SER A 557 62.45 -5.15 47.90
N GLU A 558 62.17 -5.42 46.61
CA GLU A 558 62.31 -6.75 45.99
C GLU A 558 63.73 -7.35 46.14
N LYS A 559 64.74 -6.54 46.44
CA LYS A 559 66.13 -6.96 46.68
C LYS A 559 66.47 -7.20 48.16
N GLY A 560 65.47 -7.39 49.02
CA GLY A 560 65.66 -7.80 50.43
C GLY A 560 66.06 -6.69 51.41
N GLY A 561 66.24 -5.45 50.95
CA GLY A 561 66.47 -4.31 51.83
C GLY A 561 65.16 -3.78 52.43
N CYS A 562 65.13 -3.64 53.76
CA CYS A 562 64.02 -3.03 54.51
C CYS A 562 64.38 -1.60 54.90
N ARG A 563 63.51 -0.62 54.60
CA ARG A 563 63.69 0.77 55.03
C ARG A 563 62.43 1.27 55.72
N ALA A 564 62.59 1.85 56.90
CA ALA A 564 61.51 2.59 57.55
C ALA A 564 61.16 3.82 56.70
N LEU A 565 59.86 4.00 56.41
CA LEU A 565 59.36 5.19 55.73
C LEU A 565 59.55 6.38 56.68
N ARG A 566 60.63 7.15 56.47
CA ARG A 566 61.10 8.19 57.40
C ARG A 566 59.99 9.23 57.63
N ARG A 567 59.76 9.59 58.91
CA ARG A 567 58.91 10.70 59.35
C ARG A 567 59.36 11.99 58.64
N VAL A 568 58.56 12.51 57.70
CA VAL A 568 58.63 13.93 57.36
C VAL A 568 57.77 14.65 58.40
N GLY A 569 58.43 15.15 59.44
CA GLY A 569 57.79 15.83 60.56
C GLY A 569 57.74 17.33 60.35
N ARG A 570 56.52 17.87 60.54
CA ARG A 570 56.09 19.26 60.75
C ARG A 570 56.32 20.27 59.63
#